data_AF-A0A6P0RZN7-F1
#
_entry.id   AF-A0A6P0RZN7-F1
#
_cell.length_a   1.000
_cell.length_b   1.000
_cell.length_c   1.000
_cell.angle_alpha   90.00
_cell.angle_beta   90.00
_cell.angle_gamma   90.00
#
_symmetry.space_group_name_H-M   'P 1'
#
loop_
_entity.id
_entity.type
_entity.pdbx_description
1 polymer ?
#
loop_
_entity_poly.entity_id
_entity_poly.type
_entity_poly.pdbx_seq_one_letter_code
_entity_poly.pdbx_strand_id
1 'polypeptide(L)'
;MVWFKRSSHLLILATALTLGLAVHTPERVEAKSGSASPNSQLPEPGENYYQTGLSPEILVSSSFSPPRPPAGPTPVNTVSGGRRSGTPCIAKNDGLPIPLIPVANMGKTAVAQTVAEYPTISWYLPKITASSQEPAAVEFVLRDEKDQTIYSTSYALAQSNDDYVEPGIMSLTIPPFAKIPPLEIGKEYSWQLNVMCAQFDNSSVKYESEKIRLKRVAIDPAMESLIEEATPRERFALYQEADVWYDSLNTMLELLQQNPDDQELASAWDELLKSVGR
;
A
#
# COMPACT_ATOMS: atom_id res chain seq x y z
N MET A 1 0.76 -11.83 -6.51
CA MET A 1 -0.59 -11.24 -6.69
C MET A 1 -1.44 -11.62 -5.49
N VAL A 2 -1.65 -10.70 -4.57
CA VAL A 2 -2.69 -10.83 -3.54
C VAL A 2 -3.75 -9.79 -3.87
N TRP A 3 -4.94 -10.25 -4.22
CA TRP A 3 -6.08 -9.38 -4.46
C TRP A 3 -6.78 -9.15 -3.13
N PHE A 4 -6.88 -7.90 -2.68
CA PHE A 4 -7.71 -7.52 -1.53
C PHE A 4 -9.20 -7.72 -1.90
N LYS A 5 -9.74 -8.92 -1.62
CA LYS A 5 -11.18 -9.15 -1.63
C LYS A 5 -11.71 -8.93 -0.21
N ARG A 6 -12.13 -7.70 0.12
CA ARG A 6 -12.60 -7.37 1.48
C ARG A 6 -13.91 -8.10 1.79
N SER A 7 -14.01 -8.55 3.04
CA SER A 7 -15.12 -9.33 3.58
C SER A 7 -16.47 -8.64 3.41
N SER A 8 -17.48 -9.40 2.98
CA SER A 8 -18.88 -8.96 2.94
C SER A 8 -19.49 -8.94 4.34
N HIS A 9 -20.43 -8.03 4.58
CA HIS A 9 -21.03 -7.77 5.88
C HIS A 9 -21.64 -9.03 6.52
N LEU A 10 -21.16 -9.36 7.73
CA LEU A 10 -21.80 -10.33 8.62
C LEU A 10 -23.11 -9.76 9.17
N LEU A 11 -24.21 -9.99 8.45
CA LEU A 11 -25.56 -9.86 9.00
C LEU A 11 -25.80 -10.97 10.02
N ILE A 12 -25.53 -10.69 11.30
CA ILE A 12 -25.85 -11.60 12.41
C ILE A 12 -27.36 -11.56 12.67
N LEU A 13 -28.11 -12.40 11.95
CA LEU A 13 -29.48 -12.76 12.29
C LEU A 13 -29.48 -13.74 13.48
N ALA A 14 -29.58 -13.21 14.69
CA ALA A 14 -29.70 -14.00 15.91
C ALA A 14 -31.11 -14.60 16.05
N THR A 15 -31.37 -15.75 15.42
CA THR A 15 -32.58 -16.54 15.68
C THR A 15 -32.38 -17.42 16.90
N ALA A 16 -32.92 -17.00 18.05
CA ALA A 16 -32.99 -17.84 19.24
C ALA A 16 -34.02 -18.96 19.03
N LEU A 17 -33.57 -20.22 19.11
CA LEU A 17 -34.45 -21.38 19.22
C LEU A 17 -34.00 -22.28 20.38
N THR A 18 -34.69 -22.15 21.51
CA THR A 18 -34.45 -22.99 22.69
C THR A 18 -35.24 -24.29 22.61
N LEU A 19 -34.56 -25.42 22.47
CA LEU A 19 -35.06 -26.72 22.96
C LEU A 19 -33.95 -27.39 23.76
N GLY A 20 -34.19 -27.57 25.05
CA GLY A 20 -33.30 -28.34 25.92
C GLY A 20 -33.66 -29.83 25.88
N LEU A 21 -32.66 -30.68 26.12
CA LEU A 21 -32.83 -32.03 26.64
C LEU A 21 -31.64 -32.39 27.53
N ALA A 22 -31.85 -33.36 28.41
CA ALA A 22 -31.18 -33.42 29.71
C ALA A 22 -30.05 -34.47 29.81
N VAL A 23 -29.00 -34.09 30.53
CA VAL A 23 -28.19 -34.91 31.47
C VAL A 23 -27.47 -36.16 30.90
N HIS A 24 -26.13 -36.17 31.00
CA HIS A 24 -25.39 -37.02 31.93
C HIS A 24 -23.90 -36.59 32.00
N THR A 25 -23.36 -36.49 33.22
CA THR A 25 -21.93 -36.21 33.49
C THR A 25 -21.31 -37.38 34.25
N PRO A 26 -20.11 -37.84 33.87
CA PRO A 26 -19.22 -38.56 34.77
C PRO A 26 -17.99 -37.72 35.17
N GLU A 27 -17.82 -37.61 36.49
CA GLU A 27 -16.55 -37.82 37.21
C GLU A 27 -15.32 -36.91 36.93
N ARG A 28 -15.29 -35.83 37.72
CA ARG A 28 -14.12 -35.22 38.40
C ARG A 28 -12.79 -36.00 38.30
N VAL A 29 -11.79 -35.36 37.67
CA VAL A 29 -10.37 -35.59 37.98
C VAL A 29 -9.82 -34.31 38.63
N GLU A 30 -9.31 -34.43 39.85
CA GLU A 30 -8.65 -33.32 40.54
C GLU A 30 -7.19 -33.17 40.08
N ALA A 31 -6.85 -32.02 39.50
CA ALA A 31 -5.49 -31.55 39.39
C ALA A 31 -5.28 -30.38 40.37
N LYS A 32 -4.27 -30.50 41.24
CA LYS A 32 -4.04 -29.56 42.35
C LYS A 32 -3.68 -28.16 41.86
N SER A 33 -4.40 -27.15 42.34
CA SER A 33 -3.97 -25.76 42.22
C SER A 33 -2.76 -25.52 43.13
N GLY A 34 -1.57 -25.36 42.53
CA GLY A 34 -0.39 -24.82 43.19
C GLY A 34 -0.38 -23.30 43.00
N SER A 35 -0.49 -22.55 44.09
CA SER A 35 -0.42 -21.08 44.05
C SER A 35 1.00 -20.61 43.72
N ALA A 36 1.21 -20.04 42.54
CA ALA A 36 2.43 -19.32 42.17
C ALA A 36 2.05 -17.94 41.61
N SER A 37 2.47 -16.89 42.31
CA SER A 37 2.30 -15.50 41.86
C SER A 37 3.37 -15.16 40.83
N PRO A 38 3.03 -14.75 39.59
CA PRO A 38 4.02 -14.29 38.62
C PRO A 38 4.34 -12.83 38.90
N ASN A 39 5.36 -12.59 39.72
CA ASN A 39 6.09 -11.33 39.70
C ASN A 39 7.09 -11.38 38.54
N SER A 40 6.63 -11.12 37.31
CA SER A 40 7.46 -11.20 36.11
C SER A 40 8.13 -9.85 35.83
N GLN A 41 9.37 -9.72 36.29
CA GLN A 41 10.30 -8.71 35.77
C GLN A 41 10.44 -8.91 34.25
N LEU A 42 10.49 -7.79 33.51
CA LEU A 42 10.78 -7.80 32.08
C LEU A 42 12.17 -8.40 31.83
N PRO A 43 12.38 -9.14 30.72
CA PRO A 43 13.73 -9.51 30.29
C PRO A 43 14.49 -8.23 29.94
N GLU A 44 15.71 -8.05 30.44
CA GLU A 44 16.56 -6.96 29.97
C GLU A 44 17.00 -7.22 28.53
N PRO A 45 17.04 -6.19 27.66
CA PRO A 45 17.48 -6.34 26.28
C PRO A 45 18.97 -6.73 26.23
N GLY A 46 19.31 -7.62 25.29
CA GLY A 46 20.67 -8.15 25.16
C GLY A 46 21.72 -7.09 24.83
N GLU A 47 22.95 -7.32 25.30
CA GLU A 47 24.05 -6.34 25.33
C GLU A 47 24.43 -5.71 23.96
N ASN A 48 24.02 -6.32 22.85
CA ASN A 48 24.31 -5.84 21.49
C ASN A 48 23.48 -4.61 21.06
N TYR A 49 22.41 -4.23 21.78
CA TYR A 49 21.52 -3.16 21.34
C TYR A 49 22.11 -1.75 21.50
N TYR A 50 23.10 -1.57 22.38
CA TYR A 50 23.64 -0.25 22.75
C TYR A 50 24.71 0.32 21.79
N GLN A 51 25.05 -0.41 20.72
CA GLN A 51 26.18 -0.06 19.83
C GLN A 51 25.77 0.64 18.52
N THR A 52 24.48 0.75 18.22
CA THR A 52 23.97 1.26 16.93
C THR A 52 23.79 2.78 16.86
N GLY A 53 23.87 3.49 17.99
CA GLY A 53 23.65 4.95 18.05
C GLY A 53 22.21 5.40 17.79
N LEU A 54 21.28 4.47 17.59
CA LEU A 54 19.84 4.74 17.46
C LEU A 54 19.24 4.90 18.86
N SER A 55 18.42 5.94 19.07
CA SER A 55 17.85 6.22 20.39
C SER A 55 16.84 5.13 20.79
N PRO A 56 16.92 4.55 22.01
CA PRO A 56 15.99 3.51 22.46
C PRO A 56 14.53 3.98 22.60
N GLU A 57 14.25 5.27 22.47
CA GLU A 57 12.89 5.84 22.46
C GLU A 57 12.05 5.39 21.25
N ILE A 58 12.68 5.00 20.14
CA ILE A 58 11.98 4.64 18.89
C ILE A 58 11.12 3.37 19.06
N LEU A 59 11.53 2.42 19.90
CA LEU A 59 10.78 1.18 20.14
C LEU A 59 9.58 1.33 21.08
N VAL A 60 9.44 2.45 21.80
CA VAL A 60 8.51 2.58 22.95
C VAL A 60 7.32 3.51 22.67
N SER A 61 7.29 4.20 21.52
CA SER A 61 6.16 5.03 21.09
C SER A 61 5.81 4.79 19.62
N SER A 62 5.40 3.56 19.27
CA SER A 62 5.03 3.19 17.90
C SER A 62 3.65 3.71 17.47
N SER A 63 3.35 5.00 17.71
CA SER A 63 2.12 5.63 17.23
C SER A 63 2.06 5.56 15.70
N PHE A 64 1.10 4.83 15.14
CA PHE A 64 1.03 4.64 13.69
C PHE A 64 0.75 5.99 13.01
N SER A 65 1.67 6.41 12.14
CA SER A 65 1.57 7.64 11.35
C SER A 65 1.60 7.28 9.86
N PRO A 66 1.03 8.12 8.97
CA PRO A 66 1.29 8.00 7.54
C PRO A 66 2.80 7.98 7.26
N PRO A 67 3.28 7.16 6.30
CA PRO A 67 4.67 7.25 5.83
C PRO A 67 5.09 8.70 5.57
N ARG A 68 6.32 9.06 5.93
CA ARG A 68 6.86 10.41 5.70
C ARG A 68 6.90 10.71 4.20
N PRO A 69 6.23 11.77 3.69
CA PRO A 69 6.22 12.09 2.27
C PRO A 69 7.63 12.29 1.69
N PRO A 70 7.89 11.94 0.42
CA PRO A 70 9.21 12.14 -0.18
C PRO A 70 9.65 13.61 -0.12
N ALA A 71 10.89 13.84 0.27
CA ALA A 71 11.43 15.19 0.42
C ALA A 71 11.37 16.01 -0.89
N GLY A 72 10.84 17.22 -0.79
CA GLY A 72 10.76 18.18 -1.89
C GLY A 72 10.31 19.56 -1.40
N PRO A 73 10.62 20.65 -2.12
CA PRO A 73 10.08 21.98 -1.82
C PRO A 73 8.56 21.98 -1.87
N THR A 74 7.95 22.56 -0.84
CA THR A 74 6.50 22.74 -0.72
C THR A 74 5.96 23.62 -1.86
N PRO A 75 4.86 23.24 -2.54
CA PRO A 75 4.34 24.03 -3.64
C PRO A 75 3.72 25.36 -3.16
N VAL A 76 4.28 26.48 -3.62
CA VAL A 76 3.62 27.79 -3.54
C VAL A 76 2.62 27.87 -4.70
N ASN A 77 1.37 27.46 -4.42
CA ASN A 77 0.22 27.31 -5.32
C ASN A 77 0.29 26.11 -6.29
N THR A 78 -0.44 25.04 -5.98
CA THR A 78 -0.84 24.01 -6.94
C THR A 78 -2.26 24.30 -7.45
N VAL A 79 -2.37 24.67 -8.73
CA VAL A 79 -3.64 24.54 -9.46
C VAL A 79 -3.78 23.07 -9.85
N SER A 80 -4.93 22.45 -9.56
CA SER A 80 -5.22 21.05 -9.86
C SER A 80 -4.83 20.69 -11.30
N GLY A 81 -3.88 19.75 -11.43
CA GLY A 81 -3.37 19.29 -12.71
C GLY A 81 -4.42 18.54 -13.52
N GLY A 82 -5.11 19.25 -14.42
CA GLY A 82 -5.83 18.62 -15.53
C GLY A 82 -7.12 17.88 -15.17
N ARG A 83 -8.12 18.58 -14.62
CA ARG A 83 -9.53 18.18 -14.82
C ARG A 83 -9.90 18.26 -16.31
N ARG A 84 -9.53 17.23 -17.08
CA ARG A 84 -10.02 17.04 -18.46
C ARG A 84 -11.41 16.42 -18.40
N SER A 85 -12.30 16.96 -19.23
CA SER A 85 -13.71 16.58 -19.34
C SER A 85 -13.92 15.06 -19.37
N GLY A 86 -15.06 14.64 -18.81
CA GLY A 86 -15.52 13.25 -18.78
C GLY A 86 -15.33 12.50 -20.09
N THR A 87 -15.00 11.23 -19.91
CA THR A 87 -14.37 10.29 -20.82
C THR A 87 -15.29 9.05 -20.91
N PRO A 88 -15.31 8.27 -21.99
CA PRO A 88 -16.26 7.14 -22.10
C PRO A 88 -16.26 6.22 -20.87
N CYS A 89 -15.07 5.88 -20.34
CA CYS A 89 -14.93 5.05 -19.14
C CYS A 89 -14.70 5.81 -17.81
N ILE A 90 -14.64 7.15 -17.79
CA ILE A 90 -14.39 7.94 -16.56
C ILE A 90 -15.37 9.11 -16.47
N ALA A 91 -16.25 9.11 -15.46
CA ALA A 91 -17.27 10.14 -15.29
C ALA A 91 -16.65 11.52 -15.00
N LYS A 92 -17.40 12.60 -15.26
CA LYS A 92 -16.92 13.99 -15.11
C LYS A 92 -16.41 14.37 -13.70
N ASN A 93 -16.79 13.62 -12.67
CA ASN A 93 -16.37 13.82 -11.29
C ASN A 93 -15.32 12.81 -10.82
N ASP A 94 -15.08 11.74 -11.59
CA ASP A 94 -14.09 10.72 -11.29
C ASP A 94 -12.73 11.13 -11.86
N GLY A 95 -11.67 10.76 -11.14
CA GLY A 95 -10.29 11.07 -11.51
C GLY A 95 -9.65 9.99 -12.37
N LEU A 96 -8.39 10.23 -12.74
CA LEU A 96 -7.49 9.15 -13.15
C LEU A 96 -7.03 8.34 -11.90
N PRO A 97 -6.41 7.16 -12.11
CA PRO A 97 -5.67 6.45 -11.05
C PRO A 97 -4.75 7.41 -10.29
N ILE A 98 -4.85 7.43 -8.96
CA ILE A 98 -4.10 8.35 -8.10
C ILE A 98 -2.93 7.59 -7.46
N PRO A 99 -1.67 7.97 -7.74
CA PRO A 99 -0.51 7.51 -7.00
C PRO A 99 -0.70 7.69 -5.50
N LEU A 100 -0.39 6.66 -4.71
CA LEU A 100 -0.36 6.78 -3.25
C LEU A 100 0.94 7.47 -2.81
N ILE A 101 1.08 8.75 -3.18
CA ILE A 101 2.20 9.63 -2.84
C ILE A 101 1.61 11.01 -2.50
N PRO A 102 1.83 11.55 -1.28
CA PRO A 102 1.18 12.77 -0.81
C PRO A 102 1.39 14.00 -1.70
N VAL A 103 0.30 14.65 -2.09
CA VAL A 103 0.29 15.78 -3.03
C VAL A 103 0.96 17.03 -2.42
N ALA A 104 0.97 17.14 -1.09
CA ALA A 104 1.53 18.28 -0.36
C ALA A 104 3.03 18.53 -0.63
N ASN A 105 3.79 17.51 -1.08
CA ASN A 105 5.22 17.63 -1.39
C ASN A 105 5.56 17.41 -2.86
N MET A 106 4.56 17.11 -3.73
CA MET A 106 4.76 17.08 -5.18
C MET A 106 4.81 18.49 -5.79
N GLY A 107 5.82 19.25 -5.39
CA GLY A 107 6.49 20.12 -6.36
C GLY A 107 7.13 19.27 -7.46
N LYS A 108 7.54 19.87 -8.59
CA LYS A 108 8.17 19.19 -9.75
C LYS A 108 9.48 18.42 -9.43
N THR A 109 9.88 18.38 -8.17
CA THR A 109 11.19 18.05 -7.64
C THR A 109 11.17 16.92 -6.60
N ALA A 110 10.02 16.47 -6.09
CA ALA A 110 9.96 15.29 -5.22
C ALA A 110 10.31 13.98 -5.98
N VAL A 111 11.02 13.07 -5.31
CA VAL A 111 11.42 11.76 -5.82
C VAL A 111 11.20 10.75 -4.71
N ALA A 112 10.29 9.80 -4.91
CA ALA A 112 10.02 8.75 -3.93
C ALA A 112 11.13 7.67 -3.98
N GLN A 113 11.58 7.21 -2.82
CA GLN A 113 12.71 6.29 -2.72
C GLN A 113 12.28 4.84 -2.44
N THR A 114 13.11 3.89 -2.88
CA THR A 114 12.97 2.46 -2.57
C THR A 114 14.33 1.78 -2.45
N VAL A 115 14.42 0.70 -1.67
CA VAL A 115 15.60 -0.18 -1.65
C VAL A 115 15.46 -1.38 -2.61
N ALA A 116 14.23 -1.74 -2.95
CA ALA A 116 13.92 -2.93 -3.72
C ALA A 116 14.53 -2.93 -5.14
N GLU A 117 15.06 -4.09 -5.54
CA GLU A 117 15.48 -4.42 -6.90
C GLU A 117 14.36 -4.21 -7.92
N TYR A 118 13.15 -4.61 -7.51
CA TYR A 118 11.92 -4.65 -8.30
C TYR A 118 10.77 -4.16 -7.41
N PRO A 119 10.59 -2.83 -7.27
CA PRO A 119 9.66 -2.28 -6.29
C PRO A 119 8.21 -2.68 -6.55
N THR A 120 7.43 -2.71 -5.47
CA THR A 120 5.97 -2.74 -5.55
C THR A 120 5.44 -1.31 -5.51
N ILE A 121 4.64 -0.95 -6.51
CA ILE A 121 4.07 0.38 -6.69
C ILE A 121 2.56 0.28 -6.51
N SER A 122 1.99 1.16 -5.69
CA SER A 122 0.57 1.12 -5.31
C SER A 122 -0.14 2.43 -5.64
N TRP A 123 -1.39 2.32 -6.08
CA TRP A 123 -2.24 3.45 -6.46
C TRP A 123 -3.70 3.20 -6.08
N TYR A 124 -4.47 4.28 -5.88
CA TYR A 124 -5.91 4.20 -5.79
C TYR A 124 -6.52 4.21 -7.19
N LEU A 125 -7.25 3.15 -7.53
CA LEU A 125 -8.10 3.08 -8.71
C LEU A 125 -9.47 3.66 -8.37
N PRO A 126 -9.91 4.77 -8.99
CA PRO A 126 -11.29 5.26 -8.86
C PRO A 126 -12.27 4.35 -9.59
N LYS A 127 -13.56 4.62 -9.40
CA LYS A 127 -14.63 3.99 -10.17
C LYS A 127 -14.41 4.29 -11.66
N ILE A 128 -14.41 3.23 -12.47
CA ILE A 128 -14.27 3.29 -13.92
C ILE A 128 -15.47 2.54 -14.52
N THR A 129 -16.22 3.19 -15.40
CA THR A 129 -17.33 2.57 -16.14
C THR A 129 -16.72 1.65 -17.20
N ALA A 130 -17.01 0.34 -17.15
CA ALA A 130 -16.47 -0.62 -18.09
C ALA A 130 -17.47 -1.75 -18.29
N SER A 131 -17.75 -2.08 -19.55
CA SER A 131 -18.71 -3.13 -19.92
C SER A 131 -18.09 -4.13 -20.88
N SER A 132 -18.84 -5.18 -21.26
CA SER A 132 -18.45 -6.08 -22.35
C SER A 132 -18.37 -5.39 -23.72
N GLN A 133 -19.02 -4.23 -23.89
CA GLN A 133 -19.06 -3.48 -25.15
C GLN A 133 -18.05 -2.33 -25.16
N GLU A 134 -17.76 -1.76 -23.99
CA GLU A 134 -16.77 -0.70 -23.76
C GLU A 134 -15.78 -1.15 -22.67
N PRO A 135 -14.84 -2.07 -22.97
CA PRO A 135 -13.84 -2.51 -22.01
C PRO A 135 -12.84 -1.39 -21.68
N ALA A 136 -12.34 -1.40 -20.44
CA ALA A 136 -11.28 -0.52 -19.97
C ALA A 136 -10.05 -1.31 -19.50
N ALA A 137 -8.87 -0.71 -19.64
CA ALA A 137 -7.62 -1.25 -19.11
C ALA A 137 -6.78 -0.15 -18.44
N VAL A 138 -5.92 -0.56 -17.50
CA VAL A 138 -4.88 0.29 -16.92
C VAL A 138 -3.53 -0.23 -17.40
N GLU A 139 -2.78 0.62 -18.11
CA GLU A 139 -1.39 0.40 -18.47
C GLU A 139 -0.49 1.04 -17.40
N PHE A 140 0.46 0.29 -16.86
CA PHE A 140 1.59 0.81 -16.10
C PHE A 140 2.80 0.92 -17.01
N VAL A 141 3.48 2.07 -17.00
CA VAL A 141 4.69 2.32 -17.79
C VAL A 141 5.81 2.81 -16.88
N LEU A 142 6.98 2.18 -16.96
CA LEU A 142 8.23 2.57 -16.29
C LEU A 142 9.28 2.97 -17.32
N ARG A 143 10.00 4.06 -17.04
CA ARG A 143 11.04 4.65 -17.88
C ARG A 143 12.33 4.90 -17.11
N ASP A 144 13.44 4.88 -17.82
CA ASP A 144 14.76 5.23 -17.30
C ASP A 144 14.99 6.75 -17.20
N GLU A 145 16.19 7.13 -16.77
CA GLU A 145 16.69 8.51 -16.68
C GLU A 145 16.67 9.28 -18.02
N LYS A 146 16.57 8.57 -19.15
CA LYS A 146 16.54 9.13 -20.53
C LYS A 146 15.13 9.17 -21.11
N ASP A 147 14.12 8.92 -20.28
CA ASP A 147 12.71 8.80 -20.62
C ASP A 147 12.39 7.67 -21.62
N GLN A 148 13.23 6.63 -21.67
CA GLN A 148 13.00 5.44 -22.49
C GLN A 148 12.16 4.42 -21.71
N THR A 149 11.08 3.91 -22.30
CA THR A 149 10.27 2.84 -21.70
C THR A 149 11.10 1.56 -21.57
N ILE A 150 11.38 1.18 -20.33
CA ILE A 150 12.09 -0.07 -19.98
C ILE A 150 11.12 -1.19 -19.60
N TYR A 151 9.92 -0.85 -19.10
CA TYR A 151 8.87 -1.82 -18.80
C TYR A 151 7.48 -1.20 -19.05
N SER A 152 6.58 -1.97 -19.64
CA SER A 152 5.15 -1.67 -19.68
C SER A 152 4.34 -2.94 -19.49
N THR A 153 3.19 -2.83 -18.85
CA THR A 153 2.21 -3.90 -18.70
C THR A 153 0.80 -3.33 -18.65
N SER A 154 -0.18 -4.04 -19.20
CA SER A 154 -1.58 -3.62 -19.22
C SER A 154 -2.47 -4.66 -18.55
N TYR A 155 -3.33 -4.18 -17.65
CA TYR A 155 -4.34 -4.98 -16.96
C TYR A 155 -5.72 -4.59 -17.46
N ALA A 156 -6.41 -5.52 -18.13
CA ALA A 156 -7.83 -5.38 -18.40
C ALA A 156 -8.58 -5.32 -17.06
N LEU A 157 -9.43 -4.30 -16.89
CA LEU A 157 -10.22 -4.18 -15.68
C LEU A 157 -11.41 -5.12 -15.79
N ALA A 158 -11.40 -6.17 -14.97
CA ALA A 158 -12.41 -7.22 -15.02
C ALA A 158 -13.79 -6.69 -14.61
N GLN A 159 -14.81 -7.17 -15.31
CA GLN A 159 -16.21 -6.78 -15.12
C GLN A 159 -16.70 -7.21 -13.74
N SER A 160 -17.41 -6.30 -13.05
CA SER A 160 -18.43 -6.70 -12.08
C SER A 160 -19.75 -7.01 -12.84
N ASN A 161 -20.78 -7.52 -12.16
CA ASN A 161 -22.09 -7.71 -12.80
C ASN A 161 -22.80 -6.38 -13.11
N ASP A 162 -22.37 -5.32 -12.43
CA ASP A 162 -22.76 -3.95 -12.68
C ASP A 162 -21.68 -3.33 -13.60
N ASP A 163 -22.05 -2.49 -14.57
CA ASP A 163 -21.18 -1.99 -15.68
C ASP A 163 -20.05 -1.01 -15.26
N TYR A 164 -19.35 -1.33 -14.17
CA TYR A 164 -18.22 -0.58 -13.65
C TYR A 164 -17.27 -1.48 -12.85
N VAL A 165 -16.09 -0.91 -12.59
CA VAL A 165 -15.03 -1.47 -11.76
C VAL A 165 -15.11 -0.79 -10.40
N GLU A 166 -15.20 -1.57 -9.33
CA GLU A 166 -15.21 -1.05 -7.96
C GLU A 166 -13.90 -0.29 -7.65
N PRO A 167 -13.96 0.89 -6.98
CA PRO A 167 -12.77 1.61 -6.58
C PRO A 167 -12.01 0.87 -5.49
N GLY A 168 -10.68 0.98 -5.48
CA GLY A 168 -9.85 0.29 -4.50
C GLY A 168 -8.36 0.53 -4.68
N ILE A 169 -7.55 -0.07 -3.81
CA ILE A 169 -6.09 -0.03 -3.93
C ILE A 169 -5.62 -1.15 -4.87
N MET A 170 -4.81 -0.75 -5.85
CA MET A 170 -4.13 -1.63 -6.77
C MET A 170 -2.63 -1.57 -6.48
N SER A 171 -1.95 -2.71 -6.59
CA SER A 171 -0.50 -2.83 -6.38
C SER A 171 0.13 -3.66 -7.48
N LEU A 172 1.28 -3.21 -7.99
CA LEU A 172 2.08 -3.91 -8.98
C LEU A 172 3.51 -4.07 -8.48
N THR A 173 3.91 -5.32 -8.19
CA THR A 173 5.31 -5.71 -8.08
C THR A 173 5.88 -5.88 -9.48
N ILE A 174 6.96 -5.16 -9.79
CA ILE A 174 7.65 -5.33 -11.07
C ILE A 174 8.21 -6.76 -11.15
N PRO A 175 8.01 -7.55 -12.23
CA PRO A 175 8.42 -8.95 -12.24
C PRO A 175 9.93 -9.09 -12.54
N PRO A 176 10.72 -9.83 -11.73
CA PRO A 176 12.15 -10.04 -12.01
C PRO A 176 12.42 -10.81 -13.31
N PHE A 177 11.43 -11.52 -13.82
CA PHE A 177 11.48 -12.27 -15.08
C PHE A 177 10.94 -11.47 -16.29
N ALA A 178 10.64 -10.17 -16.15
CA ALA A 178 10.09 -9.32 -17.21
C ALA A 178 11.10 -8.88 -18.30
N LYS A 179 12.29 -9.52 -18.35
CA LYS A 179 13.42 -9.15 -19.23
C LYS A 179 13.98 -7.73 -19.01
N ILE A 180 13.78 -7.17 -17.83
CA ILE A 180 14.46 -5.96 -17.37
C ILE A 180 15.55 -6.33 -16.37
N PRO A 181 16.66 -5.60 -16.29
CA PRO A 181 17.58 -5.71 -15.16
C PRO A 181 16.91 -5.20 -13.86
N PRO A 182 17.45 -5.54 -12.68
CA PRO A 182 17.14 -4.83 -11.45
C PRO A 182 17.29 -3.32 -11.63
N LEU A 183 16.49 -2.52 -10.92
CA LEU A 183 16.74 -1.08 -10.85
C LEU A 183 18.11 -0.84 -10.20
N GLU A 184 18.88 0.11 -10.72
CA GLU A 184 20.25 0.35 -10.26
C GLU A 184 20.26 1.35 -9.10
N ILE A 185 21.05 1.04 -8.06
CA ILE A 185 21.27 1.93 -6.92
C ILE A 185 21.79 3.30 -7.41
N GLY A 186 21.17 4.36 -6.90
CA GLY A 186 21.51 5.75 -7.22
C GLY A 186 20.82 6.29 -8.47
N LYS A 187 20.20 5.46 -9.31
CA LYS A 187 19.50 5.90 -10.52
C LYS A 187 18.07 6.34 -10.27
N GLU A 188 17.69 7.40 -10.99
CA GLU A 188 16.31 7.86 -11.08
C GLU A 188 15.60 7.20 -12.27
N TYR A 189 14.35 6.85 -12.02
CA TYR A 189 13.39 6.28 -12.95
C TYR A 189 12.11 7.11 -12.88
N SER A 190 11.20 6.90 -13.83
CA SER A 190 9.86 7.46 -13.71
C SER A 190 8.79 6.47 -14.12
N TRP A 191 7.63 6.53 -13.48
CA TRP A 191 6.48 5.72 -13.84
C TRP A 191 5.22 6.57 -14.01
N GLN A 192 4.28 6.06 -14.79
CA GLN A 192 2.94 6.64 -14.93
C GLN A 192 1.91 5.53 -15.16
N LEU A 193 0.64 5.86 -14.91
CA LEU A 193 -0.51 5.01 -15.18
C LEU A 193 -1.31 5.63 -16.33
N ASN A 194 -1.74 4.81 -17.27
CA ASN A 194 -2.59 5.25 -18.36
C ASN A 194 -3.90 4.46 -18.34
N VAL A 195 -5.04 5.14 -18.38
CA VAL A 195 -6.34 4.47 -18.59
C VAL A 195 -6.60 4.42 -20.08
N MET A 196 -6.88 3.22 -20.58
CA MET A 196 -7.30 2.97 -21.96
C MET A 196 -8.79 2.65 -21.94
N CYS A 197 -9.62 3.57 -22.43
CA CYS A 197 -11.04 3.29 -22.69
C CYS A 197 -11.20 2.85 -24.15
N ALA A 198 -11.82 1.69 -24.39
CA ALA A 198 -12.31 1.36 -25.72
C ALA A 198 -13.48 2.27 -26.12
N GLN A 199 -13.70 2.41 -27.43
CA GLN A 199 -14.88 3.08 -28.02
C GLN A 199 -15.62 2.14 -28.97
N PHE A 200 -16.90 2.43 -29.23
CA PHE A 200 -17.77 1.66 -30.13
C PHE A 200 -17.25 1.48 -31.56
N ASP A 201 -16.29 2.29 -32.01
CA ASP A 201 -15.66 2.21 -33.34
C ASP A 201 -14.39 1.34 -33.40
N ASN A 202 -14.09 0.59 -32.32
CA ASN A 202 -12.84 -0.13 -32.07
C ASN A 202 -11.58 0.75 -31.93
N SER A 203 -11.73 2.07 -31.82
CA SER A 203 -10.64 2.92 -31.34
C SER A 203 -10.49 2.79 -29.81
N SER A 204 -9.39 3.32 -29.28
CA SER A 204 -9.23 3.50 -27.83
C SER A 204 -8.64 4.87 -27.54
N VAL A 205 -9.10 5.51 -26.47
CA VAL A 205 -8.55 6.77 -25.99
C VAL A 205 -7.74 6.51 -24.73
N LYS A 206 -6.49 6.98 -24.77
CA LYS A 206 -5.51 6.84 -23.70
C LYS A 206 -5.45 8.13 -22.88
N TYR A 207 -5.61 8.00 -21.57
CA TYR A 207 -5.54 9.09 -20.61
C TYR A 207 -4.38 8.84 -19.66
N GLU A 208 -3.35 9.68 -19.76
CA GLU A 208 -2.11 9.53 -19.00
C GLU A 208 -2.19 10.28 -17.66
N SER A 209 -1.77 9.63 -16.57
CA SER A 209 -1.57 10.27 -15.27
C SER A 209 -0.37 11.22 -15.30
N GLU A 210 -0.17 11.97 -14.21
CA GLU A 210 1.12 12.58 -13.96
C GLU A 210 2.22 11.52 -13.86
N LYS A 211 3.43 11.90 -14.29
CA LYS A 211 4.65 11.08 -14.25
C LYS A 211 5.32 11.24 -12.89
N ILE A 212 5.41 10.15 -12.15
CA ILE A 212 6.01 10.08 -10.82
C ILE A 212 7.49 9.68 -10.95
N ARG A 213 8.37 10.31 -10.17
CA ARG A 213 9.79 9.94 -10.11
C ARG A 213 10.07 8.99 -8.94
N LEU A 214 10.89 7.98 -9.23
CA LEU A 214 11.30 6.92 -8.33
C LEU A 214 12.83 6.85 -8.33
N LYS A 215 13.46 6.58 -7.19
CA LYS A 215 14.90 6.33 -7.10
C LYS A 215 15.16 5.08 -6.29
N ARG A 216 16.00 4.17 -6.81
CA ARG A 216 16.54 3.09 -5.97
C ARG A 216 17.72 3.64 -5.18
N VAL A 217 17.74 3.42 -3.87
CA VAL A 217 18.83 3.83 -2.98
C VAL A 217 19.46 2.62 -2.31
N ALA A 218 20.71 2.78 -1.85
CA ALA A 218 21.32 1.84 -0.94
C ALA A 218 20.80 2.12 0.48
N ILE A 219 20.71 1.07 1.29
CA ILE A 219 20.49 1.17 2.72
C ILE A 219 21.79 0.80 3.44
N ASP A 220 21.95 1.27 4.68
CA ASP A 220 23.10 0.89 5.50
C ASP A 220 23.01 -0.60 5.88
N PRO A 221 24.10 -1.39 5.81
CA PRO A 221 24.05 -2.82 6.10
C PRO A 221 23.58 -3.18 7.52
N ALA A 222 23.84 -2.34 8.53
CA ALA A 222 23.31 -2.59 9.87
C ALA A 222 21.79 -2.32 9.94
N MET A 223 21.31 -1.31 9.22
CA MET A 223 19.88 -1.06 9.04
C MET A 223 19.20 -2.18 8.24
N GLU A 224 19.87 -2.74 7.23
CA GLU A 224 19.38 -3.90 6.46
C GLU A 224 19.15 -5.13 7.36
N SER A 225 20.13 -5.48 8.21
CA SER A 225 19.97 -6.58 9.17
C SER A 225 18.83 -6.34 10.18
N LEU A 226 18.67 -5.09 10.67
CA LEU A 226 17.54 -4.75 11.55
C LEU A 226 16.19 -4.91 10.83
N ILE A 227 16.11 -4.57 9.55
CA ILE A 227 14.90 -4.69 8.72
C ILE A 227 14.55 -6.17 8.42
N GLU A 228 15.54 -7.04 8.28
CA GLU A 228 15.35 -8.48 8.07
C GLU A 228 14.83 -9.20 9.33
N GLU A 229 15.30 -8.80 10.52
CA GLU A 229 14.90 -9.40 11.81
C GLU A 229 13.62 -8.77 12.40
N ALA A 230 13.24 -7.56 11.98
CA ALA A 230 12.12 -6.80 12.52
C ALA A 230 10.73 -7.43 12.27
N THR A 231 9.83 -7.27 13.24
CA THR A 231 8.40 -7.50 13.00
C THR A 231 7.84 -6.53 11.95
N PRO A 232 6.72 -6.82 11.26
CA PRO A 232 6.17 -5.91 10.25
C PRO A 232 5.89 -4.48 10.74
N ARG A 233 5.56 -4.27 12.02
CA ARG A 233 5.33 -2.93 12.61
C ARG A 233 6.64 -2.18 12.86
N GLU A 234 7.68 -2.87 13.32
CA GLU A 234 9.03 -2.30 13.48
C GLU A 234 9.64 -2.01 12.11
N ARG A 235 9.53 -2.93 11.16
CA ARG A 235 10.01 -2.79 9.78
C ARG A 235 9.39 -1.57 9.08
N PHE A 236 8.10 -1.32 9.31
CA PHE A 236 7.44 -0.11 8.84
C PHE A 236 8.08 1.17 9.41
N ALA A 237 8.39 1.19 10.72
CA ALA A 237 9.06 2.33 11.34
C ALA A 237 10.51 2.51 10.83
N LEU A 238 11.26 1.43 10.64
CA LEU A 238 12.63 1.46 10.09
C LEU A 238 12.65 1.99 8.64
N TYR A 239 11.70 1.56 7.80
CA TYR A 239 11.56 2.07 6.42
C TYR A 239 11.17 3.56 6.38
N GLN A 240 10.32 4.01 7.30
CA GLN A 240 10.05 5.45 7.44
C GLN A 240 11.30 6.22 7.89
N GLU A 241 12.10 5.64 8.79
CA GLU A 241 13.31 6.29 9.26
C GLU A 241 14.36 6.44 8.17
N ALA A 242 14.45 5.45 7.27
CA ALA A 242 15.32 5.47 6.08
C ALA A 242 14.76 6.28 4.87
N ASP A 243 13.62 6.98 4.98
CA ASP A 243 12.96 7.75 3.89
C ASP A 243 12.59 6.91 2.64
N VAL A 244 12.42 5.59 2.80
CA VAL A 244 12.09 4.67 1.68
C VAL A 244 10.57 4.51 1.54
N TRP A 245 9.97 5.49 0.84
CA TRP A 245 8.53 5.62 0.64
C TRP A 245 7.83 4.32 0.22
N TYR A 246 8.29 3.68 -0.86
CA TYR A 246 7.56 2.53 -1.42
C TYR A 246 7.57 1.35 -0.45
N ASP A 247 8.71 1.04 0.15
CA ASP A 247 8.88 -0.06 1.10
C ASP A 247 8.08 0.19 2.40
N SER A 248 8.01 1.44 2.87
CA SER A 248 7.14 1.88 3.96
C SER A 248 5.66 1.66 3.64
N LEU A 249 5.19 2.18 2.51
CA LEU A 249 3.79 2.08 2.07
C LEU A 249 3.36 0.62 1.86
N ASN A 250 4.22 -0.19 1.25
CA ASN A 250 3.93 -1.61 1.03
C ASN A 250 3.81 -2.36 2.37
N THR A 251 4.69 -2.08 3.35
CA THR A 251 4.59 -2.68 4.69
C THR A 251 3.32 -2.23 5.43
N MET A 252 2.89 -0.97 5.26
CA MET A 252 1.60 -0.49 5.78
C MET A 252 0.40 -1.23 5.15
N LEU A 253 0.43 -1.46 3.83
CA LEU A 253 -0.61 -2.21 3.11
C LEU A 253 -0.65 -3.69 3.51
N GLU A 254 0.49 -4.30 3.84
CA GLU A 254 0.57 -5.65 4.42
C GLU A 254 -0.05 -5.70 5.82
N LEU A 255 0.30 -4.75 6.68
CA LEU A 255 -0.28 -4.65 8.03
C LEU A 255 -1.81 -4.49 7.98
N LEU A 256 -2.34 -3.75 7.00
CA LEU A 256 -3.79 -3.53 6.81
C LEU A 256 -4.57 -4.80 6.41
N GLN A 257 -3.95 -5.79 5.76
CA GLN A 257 -4.60 -7.11 5.54
C GLN A 257 -4.43 -8.07 6.71
N GLN A 258 -3.35 -7.92 7.50
CA GLN A 258 -3.09 -8.77 8.65
C GLN A 258 -3.92 -8.35 9.88
N ASN A 259 -4.19 -7.05 10.04
CA ASN A 259 -4.82 -6.46 11.22
C ASN A 259 -6.01 -5.55 10.83
N PRO A 260 -7.09 -6.09 10.22
CA PRO A 260 -8.19 -5.30 9.66
C PRO A 260 -9.03 -4.53 10.72
N ASP A 261 -8.90 -4.90 11.99
CA ASP A 261 -9.60 -4.29 13.14
C ASP A 261 -8.71 -3.33 13.95
N ASP A 262 -7.44 -3.12 13.53
CA ASP A 262 -6.54 -2.15 14.16
C ASP A 262 -6.98 -0.72 13.79
N GLN A 263 -7.58 -0.03 14.77
CA GLN A 263 -8.12 1.32 14.60
C GLN A 263 -7.02 2.37 14.37
N GLU A 264 -5.84 2.17 14.94
CA GLU A 264 -4.73 3.11 14.84
C GLU A 264 -4.14 3.09 13.42
N LEU A 265 -3.90 1.89 12.91
CA LEU A 265 -3.50 1.64 11.54
C LEU A 265 -4.55 2.14 10.53
N ALA A 266 -5.84 1.95 10.83
CA ALA A 266 -6.94 2.46 10.00
C ALA A 266 -7.00 4.00 10.00
N SER A 267 -6.74 4.66 11.12
CA SER A 267 -6.68 6.13 11.22
C SER A 267 -5.51 6.70 10.41
N ALA A 268 -4.30 6.15 10.56
CA ALA A 268 -3.14 6.57 9.78
C ALA A 268 -3.33 6.32 8.27
N TRP A 269 -4.05 5.26 7.90
CA TRP A 269 -4.40 4.99 6.52
C TRP A 269 -5.37 6.04 5.93
N ASP A 270 -6.39 6.44 6.70
CA ASP A 270 -7.32 7.51 6.33
C ASP A 270 -6.61 8.88 6.23
N GLU A 271 -5.64 9.18 7.09
CA GLU A 271 -4.77 10.35 6.97
C GLU A 271 -3.91 10.33 5.69
N LEU A 272 -3.32 9.17 5.34
CA LEU A 272 -2.59 9.03 4.08
C LEU A 272 -3.51 9.24 2.87
N LEU A 273 -4.72 8.67 2.87
CA LEU A 273 -5.70 8.86 1.80
C LEU A 273 -6.07 10.35 1.64
N LYS A 274 -6.34 11.06 2.74
CA LYS A 274 -6.59 12.51 2.72
C LYS A 274 -5.43 13.30 2.13
N SER A 275 -4.19 12.90 2.42
CA SER A 275 -2.98 13.55 1.88
C SER A 275 -2.80 13.39 0.36
N VAL A 276 -3.47 12.39 -0.25
CA VAL A 276 -3.53 12.18 -1.71
C VAL A 276 -4.87 12.63 -2.33
N GLY A 277 -5.74 13.29 -1.55
CA GLY A 277 -7.03 13.79 -2.02
C GLY A 277 -8.12 12.71 -2.11
N ARG A 278 -8.12 11.75 -1.18
CA ARG A 278 -9.12 10.69 -1.03
C ARG A 278 -9.83 10.72 0.33
#